data_AF-A0A399YZE4-F1
#
_entry.id   AF-A0A399YZE4-F1
#
_cell.length_a   1.000
_cell.length_b   1.000
_cell.length_c   1.000
_cell.angle_alpha   90.00
_cell.angle_beta   90.00
_cell.angle_gamma   90.00
#
_symmetry.space_group_name_H-M   'P 1'
#
loop_
_entity.id
_entity.type
_entity.pdbx_description
1 polymer ?
#
loop_
_entity_poly.entity_id
_entity_poly.type
_entity_poly.pdbx_seq_one_letter_code
_entity_poly.pdbx_strand_id
1 'polypeptide(L)'
;MPDSPWLTADRPLIIGHRGASADAPENTLAAFALALEQNADGIELDVQLSADGVPVIIHDDDVDRTTDGAGRVHDLTLAELRALTIAGEHAIPTLDELFEMLGRRPLYNVEL
;
A
#
# COMPACT_ATOMS: atom_id res chain seq x y z
N MET A 1 6.27 -21.05 -11.67
CA MET A 1 7.10 -20.10 -12.42
C MET A 1 8.56 -20.42 -12.13
N PRO A 2 9.21 -21.27 -12.94
CA PRO A 2 10.57 -21.75 -12.64
C PRO A 2 11.67 -20.69 -12.71
N ASP A 3 11.39 -19.50 -13.25
CA ASP A 3 12.36 -18.39 -13.40
C ASP A 3 12.11 -17.20 -12.45
N SER A 4 11.40 -17.40 -11.33
CA SER A 4 11.20 -16.31 -10.35
C SER A 4 12.50 -16.01 -9.62
N PRO A 5 13.05 -14.78 -9.70
CA PRO A 5 14.26 -14.42 -8.94
C PRO A 5 14.00 -14.41 -7.42
N TRP A 6 12.73 -14.45 -6.99
CA TRP A 6 12.34 -14.30 -5.59
C TRP A 6 12.04 -15.62 -4.88
N LEU A 7 11.73 -16.70 -5.61
CA LEU A 7 11.26 -17.96 -5.02
C LEU A 7 12.31 -19.08 -5.18
N THR A 8 13.54 -18.82 -4.71
CA THR A 8 14.66 -19.78 -4.84
C THR A 8 14.80 -20.74 -3.65
N ALA A 9 13.98 -20.59 -2.58
CA ALA A 9 13.98 -21.39 -1.35
C ALA A 9 15.25 -21.32 -0.47
N ASP A 10 16.24 -20.48 -0.82
CA ASP A 10 17.54 -20.44 -0.13
C ASP A 10 17.53 -19.60 1.17
N ARG A 11 16.52 -18.74 1.34
CA ARG A 11 16.29 -17.94 2.56
C ARG A 11 14.83 -17.50 2.67
N PRO A 12 14.35 -17.13 3.87
CA PRO A 12 13.05 -16.48 4.02
C PRO A 12 12.97 -15.17 3.23
N LEU A 13 11.76 -14.84 2.77
CA LEU A 13 11.42 -13.54 2.22
C LEU A 13 11.08 -12.58 3.36
N ILE A 14 11.62 -11.37 3.27
CA ILE A 14 11.27 -10.25 4.15
C ILE A 14 10.32 -9.34 3.38
N ILE A 15 9.06 -9.32 3.81
CA ILE A 15 8.00 -8.51 3.18
C ILE A 15 7.55 -7.47 4.20
N GLY A 16 7.66 -6.19 3.83
CA GLY A 16 7.19 -5.08 4.67
C GLY A 16 5.66 -5.06 4.72
N HIS A 17 5.09 -5.49 5.84
CA HIS A 17 3.64 -5.49 6.09
C HIS A 17 3.11 -4.05 6.11
N ARG A 18 2.32 -3.69 5.09
CA ARG A 18 1.86 -2.33 4.80
C ARG A 18 3.01 -1.33 4.64
N GLY A 19 4.14 -1.81 4.10
CA GLY A 19 5.42 -1.10 4.05
C GLY A 19 6.23 -1.21 5.34
N ALA A 20 7.13 -0.27 5.61
CA ALA A 20 7.85 -0.14 6.87
C ALA A 20 6.96 0.50 7.95
N SER A 21 5.79 -0.11 8.20
CA SER A 21 4.69 0.45 9.01
C SER A 21 5.02 0.73 10.48
N ALA A 22 6.13 0.17 10.98
CA ALA A 22 6.66 0.50 12.31
C ALA A 22 7.36 1.87 12.35
N ASP A 23 7.89 2.33 11.21
CA ASP A 23 8.73 3.53 11.09
C ASP A 23 8.08 4.65 10.27
N ALA A 24 7.07 4.32 9.45
CA ALA A 24 6.31 5.26 8.62
C ALA A 24 4.82 4.87 8.59
N PRO A 25 3.90 5.81 8.28
CA PRO A 25 2.47 5.51 8.27
C PRO A 25 2.12 4.39 7.29
N GLU A 26 1.36 3.40 7.77
CA GLU A 26 1.00 2.20 7.02
C GLU A 26 0.34 2.53 5.66
N ASN A 27 0.56 1.68 4.66
CA ASN A 27 -0.09 1.77 3.35
C ASN A 27 0.14 3.12 2.61
N THR A 28 1.24 3.81 2.92
CA THR A 28 1.68 5.01 2.19
C THR A 28 2.82 4.69 1.24
N LEU A 29 2.94 5.49 0.16
CA LEU A 29 4.10 5.43 -0.75
C LEU A 29 5.43 5.60 -0.01
N ALA A 30 5.46 6.43 1.04
CA ALA A 30 6.63 6.63 1.89
C ALA A 30 7.01 5.36 2.66
N ALA A 31 6.05 4.67 3.29
CA ALA A 31 6.33 3.42 3.99
C ALA A 31 6.82 2.31 3.03
N PHE A 32 6.30 2.26 1.81
CA PHE A 32 6.76 1.31 0.80
C PHE A 32 8.19 1.61 0.33
N ALA A 33 8.51 2.88 0.06
CA ALA A 33 9.87 3.27 -0.30
C ALA A 33 10.86 2.93 0.83
N LEU A 34 10.50 3.25 2.07
CA LEU A 34 11.34 2.98 3.24
C LEU A 34 11.58 1.48 3.44
N ALA A 35 10.58 0.62 3.24
CA ALA A 35 10.76 -0.83 3.33
C ALA A 35 11.85 -1.34 2.38
N LEU A 36 11.87 -0.83 1.14
CA LEU A 36 12.88 -1.19 0.16
C LEU A 36 14.26 -0.59 0.49
N GLU A 37 14.31 0.63 1.01
CA GLU A 37 15.55 1.23 1.53
C GLU A 37 16.12 0.43 2.71
N GLN A 38 15.25 -0.19 3.51
CA GLN A 38 15.61 -1.11 4.59
C GLN A 38 15.91 -2.54 4.12
N ASN A 39 15.98 -2.78 2.80
CA ASN A 39 16.31 -4.07 2.17
C ASN A 39 15.24 -5.17 2.31
N ALA A 40 13.96 -4.80 2.44
CA ALA A 40 12.89 -5.77 2.24
C ALA A 40 12.92 -6.32 0.80
N ASP A 41 12.60 -7.60 0.64
CA ASP A 41 12.48 -8.27 -0.67
C ASP A 41 11.24 -7.78 -1.43
N GLY A 42 10.23 -7.35 -0.66
CA GLY A 42 8.97 -6.89 -1.19
C GLY A 42 8.18 -6.09 -0.17
N ILE A 43 7.02 -5.64 -0.62
CA ILE A 43 6.04 -4.95 0.19
C ILE A 43 4.73 -5.73 0.16
N GLU A 44 4.02 -5.68 1.26
CA GLU A 44 2.64 -6.11 1.35
C GLU A 44 1.76 -4.86 1.44
N LEU A 45 0.57 -4.95 0.85
CA LEU A 45 -0.42 -3.88 0.80
C LEU A 45 -1.84 -4.45 0.70
N ASP A 46 -2.77 -3.66 1.23
CA ASP A 46 -4.19 -3.96 1.22
C ASP A 46 -4.91 -3.10 0.17
N VAL A 47 -5.81 -3.70 -0.61
CA VAL A 47 -6.56 -2.98 -1.65
C VAL A 47 -8.05 -3.00 -1.35
N GLN A 48 -8.66 -1.83 -1.44
CA GLN A 48 -10.11 -1.62 -1.41
C GLN A 48 -10.54 -0.89 -2.69
N LEU A 49 -11.84 -0.91 -3.01
CA LEU A 49 -12.40 -0.16 -4.15
C LEU A 49 -13.13 1.09 -3.67
N SER A 50 -12.83 2.23 -4.28
CA SER A 50 -13.61 3.46 -4.13
C SER A 50 -15.01 3.31 -4.76
N ALA A 51 -15.91 4.25 -4.46
CA ALA A 51 -17.26 4.29 -5.02
C ALA A 51 -17.31 4.39 -6.56
N ASP A 52 -16.27 5.00 -7.16
CA ASP A 52 -16.08 5.11 -8.61
C ASP A 52 -15.18 3.99 -9.20
N GLY A 53 -14.91 2.94 -8.41
CA GLY A 53 -14.28 1.70 -8.89
C GLY A 53 -12.76 1.76 -9.02
N VAL A 54 -12.10 2.70 -8.35
CA VAL A 54 -10.64 2.83 -8.37
C VAL A 54 -10.03 2.00 -7.22
N PRO A 55 -9.03 1.13 -7.50
CA PRO A 55 -8.27 0.43 -6.47
C PRO A 55 -7.41 1.41 -5.66
N VAL A 56 -7.75 1.56 -4.38
CA VAL A 56 -7.04 2.39 -3.41
C VAL A 56 -6.36 1.51 -2.37
N ILE A 57 -5.24 1.98 -1.83
CA ILE A 57 -4.44 1.22 -0.88
C ILE A 57 -4.81 1.65 0.55
N ILE A 58 -5.59 0.81 1.23
CA ILE A 58 -6.05 1.00 2.61
C ILE A 58 -6.55 -0.34 3.17
N HIS A 59 -6.25 -0.61 4.45
CA HIS A 59 -6.58 -1.90 5.08
C HIS A 59 -8.05 -2.00 5.52
N ASP A 60 -8.50 -1.03 6.31
CA ASP A 60 -9.83 -1.08 6.91
C ASP A 60 -10.89 -0.82 5.83
N ASP A 61 -12.11 -1.32 6.04
CA ASP A 61 -13.25 -1.01 5.15
C ASP A 61 -13.69 0.47 5.23
N ASP A 62 -13.19 1.20 6.23
CA ASP A 62 -13.43 2.62 6.49
C ASP A 62 -12.11 3.39 6.64
N VAL A 63 -12.20 4.72 6.55
CA VAL A 63 -11.02 5.60 6.57
C VAL A 63 -10.68 6.12 7.97
N ASP A 64 -11.52 5.80 8.96
CA ASP A 64 -11.59 6.46 10.27
C ASP A 64 -10.30 6.31 11.09
N ARG A 65 -9.65 5.13 11.04
CA ARG A 65 -8.46 4.85 11.86
C ARG A 65 -7.20 5.53 11.36
N THR A 66 -7.03 5.61 10.05
CA THR A 66 -5.74 5.97 9.41
C THR A 66 -5.72 7.35 8.81
N THR A 67 -6.88 8.02 8.71
CA THR A 67 -7.02 9.34 8.11
C THR A 67 -7.62 10.37 9.07
N ASP A 68 -7.77 11.60 8.60
CA ASP A 68 -8.52 12.69 9.24
C ASP A 68 -10.02 12.71 8.85
N GLY A 69 -10.47 11.73 8.07
CA GLY A 69 -11.86 11.60 7.61
C GLY A 69 -12.66 10.54 8.39
N ALA A 70 -13.88 10.30 7.90
CA ALA A 70 -14.71 9.18 8.35
C ALA A 70 -15.59 8.67 7.20
N GLY A 71 -15.92 7.38 7.23
CA GLY A 71 -16.82 6.73 6.27
C GLY A 71 -16.21 5.52 5.57
N ARG A 72 -17.07 4.72 4.94
CA ARG A 72 -16.67 3.51 4.22
C ARG A 72 -15.95 3.88 2.92
N VAL A 73 -14.89 3.15 2.59
CA VAL A 73 -14.11 3.37 1.38
C VAL A 73 -14.99 3.23 0.12
N HIS A 74 -15.88 2.23 0.10
CA HIS A 74 -16.79 1.98 -1.03
C HIS A 74 -17.91 3.01 -1.20
N ASP A 75 -18.09 3.93 -0.24
CA ASP A 75 -19.06 5.02 -0.32
C ASP A 75 -18.44 6.35 -0.79
N LEU A 76 -17.10 6.41 -0.92
CA LEU A 76 -16.35 7.61 -1.26
C LEU A 76 -15.69 7.48 -2.65
N THR A 77 -15.79 8.51 -3.48
CA THR A 77 -15.07 8.58 -4.76
C THR A 77 -13.57 8.74 -4.53
N LEU A 78 -12.74 8.42 -5.53
CA LEU A 78 -11.30 8.67 -5.45
C LEU A 78 -11.01 10.14 -5.10
N ALA A 79 -11.76 11.09 -5.68
CA ALA A 79 -11.55 12.51 -5.41
C ALA A 79 -11.78 12.87 -3.93
N GLU A 80 -12.78 12.28 -3.29
CA GLU A 80 -13.06 12.47 -1.87
C GLU A 80 -12.01 11.78 -0.99
N LEU A 81 -11.62 10.54 -1.32
CA LEU A 81 -10.56 9.81 -0.62
C LEU A 81 -9.21 10.55 -0.68
N ARG A 82 -8.88 11.18 -1.82
CA ARG A 82 -7.65 11.96 -2.00
C ARG A 82 -7.65 13.30 -1.29
N ALA A 83 -8.80 13.78 -0.81
CA ALA A 83 -8.89 14.96 0.02
C ALA A 83 -8.56 14.67 1.49
N LEU A 84 -8.54 13.39 1.90
CA LEU A 84 -8.17 12.96 3.24
C LEU A 84 -6.65 12.83 3.37
N THR A 85 -6.17 12.96 4.61
CA THR A 85 -4.74 12.83 4.93
C THR A 85 -4.46 11.72 5.93
N ILE A 86 -3.48 10.87 5.61
CA ILE A 86 -2.87 9.90 6.51
C ILE A 86 -1.73 10.60 7.25
N ALA A 87 -1.80 10.59 8.58
CA ALA A 87 -0.85 11.25 9.48
C ALA A 87 -0.63 12.75 9.16
N GLY A 88 -1.61 13.42 8.54
CA GLY A 88 -1.54 14.85 8.20
C GLY A 88 -0.68 15.21 6.99
N GLU A 89 -0.01 14.24 6.36
CA GLU A 89 1.02 14.50 5.33
C GLU A 89 0.82 13.71 4.04
N HIS A 90 0.23 12.52 4.11
CA HIS A 90 0.16 11.61 2.96
C HIS A 90 -1.28 11.46 2.45
N ALA A 91 -1.47 11.42 1.14
CA ALA A 91 -2.74 11.01 0.56
C ALA A 91 -2.86 9.48 0.55
N ILE A 92 -4.10 8.96 0.54
CA ILE A 92 -4.38 7.56 0.24
C ILE A 92 -3.86 7.25 -1.17
N PRO A 93 -2.90 6.32 -1.36
CA PRO A 93 -2.40 5.99 -2.69
C PRO A 93 -3.39 5.17 -3.51
N THR A 94 -3.31 5.26 -4.83
CA THR A 94 -3.90 4.24 -5.71
C THR A 94 -2.92 3.12 -5.98
N LEU A 95 -3.45 1.97 -6.43
CA LEU A 95 -2.59 0.87 -6.86
C LEU A 95 -1.72 1.24 -8.07
N ASP A 96 -2.25 2.05 -8.99
CA ASP A 96 -1.51 2.54 -10.16
C ASP A 96 -0.33 3.44 -9.75
N GLU A 97 -0.53 4.35 -8.79
CA GLU A 97 0.54 5.22 -8.28
C GLU A 97 1.70 4.43 -7.66
N LEU A 98 1.38 3.36 -6.92
CA LEU A 98 2.37 2.46 -6.36
C LEU A 98 3.19 1.78 -7.48
N PHE A 99 2.53 1.29 -8.52
CA PHE A 99 3.19 0.63 -9.65
C PHE A 99 3.99 1.62 -10.51
N GLU A 100 3.51 2.84 -10.70
CA GLU A 100 4.29 3.90 -11.36
C GLU A 100 5.57 4.24 -10.57
N MET A 101 5.47 4.32 -9.24
CA MET A 101 6.61 4.62 -8.37
C MET A 101 7.65 3.49 -8.35
N LEU A 102 7.21 2.25 -8.15
CA LEU A 102 8.11 1.13 -7.86
C LEU A 102 8.37 0.22 -9.06
N GLY A 103 7.50 0.21 -10.06
CA GLY A 103 7.64 -0.56 -11.29
C GLY A 103 7.75 -2.06 -11.02
N ARG A 104 8.79 -2.68 -11.56
CA ARG A 104 9.06 -4.12 -11.39
C ARG A 104 10.15 -4.40 -10.35
N ARG A 105 10.49 -3.42 -9.51
CA ARG A 105 11.64 -3.50 -8.59
C ARG A 105 11.41 -4.48 -7.44
N PRO A 106 10.29 -4.41 -6.68
CA PRO A 106 10.06 -5.32 -5.56
C PRO A 106 9.14 -6.48 -5.93
N LEU A 107 9.04 -7.46 -5.02
CA LEU A 107 7.89 -8.35 -4.94
C LEU A 107 6.69 -7.60 -4.32
N TYR A 108 5.51 -7.78 -4.88
CA TYR A 108 4.25 -7.25 -4.33
C TYR A 108 3.42 -8.41 -3.78
N ASN A 109 3.07 -8.34 -2.50
CA ASN A 109 2.04 -9.17 -1.90
C ASN A 109 0.78 -8.32 -1.76
N VAL A 110 -0.28 -8.65 -2.49
CA VAL A 110 -1.51 -7.84 -2.54
C VAL A 110 -2.63 -8.59 -1.84
N GLU A 111 -3.17 -8.03 -0.77
CA GLU A 111 -4.39 -8.49 -0.11
C GLU A 111 -5.63 -7.89 -0.79
N LEU A 112 -6.66 -8.73 -0.97
CA LEU A 112 -7.91 -8.44 -1.69
C LEU A 112 -9.14 -8.73 -0.82
#